data_AF-A0A929I669-F1
#
_entry.id   AF-A0A929I669-F1
#
_cell.length_a   1.000
_cell.length_b   1.000
_cell.length_c   1.000
_cell.angle_alpha   90.00
_cell.angle_beta   90.00
_cell.angle_gamma   90.00
#
_symmetry.space_group_name_H-M   'P 1'
#
loop_
_entity.id
_entity.type
_entity.pdbx_description
1 polymer ?
#
loop_
_entity_poly.entity_id
_entity_poly.type
_entity_poly.pdbx_seq_one_letter_code
_entity_poly.pdbx_strand_id
1 'polypeptide(L)' 'MKKYLIKANRLTGWLFLFVIPVLLFTGYGITGRYEFISRMATAEDYLFIHNLFIYVLIAVFPVHAAINIYFAIRRWGKR' A
#
# COMPACT_ATOMS: atom_id res chain seq x y z
N MET A 1 20.09 7.48 13.74
CA MET A 1 19.38 6.24 13.34
C MET A 1 17.87 6.25 13.63
N LYS A 2 17.40 6.30 14.89
CA LYS A 2 15.95 6.20 15.20
C LYS A 2 15.05 7.24 14.49
N LYS A 3 15.50 8.51 14.38
CA LYS A 3 14.74 9.57 13.68
C LYS A 3 14.45 9.24 12.22
N TYR A 4 15.40 8.64 11.49
CA TYR A 4 15.22 8.28 10.08
C TYR A 4 14.23 7.13 9.91
N LEU A 5 14.32 6.09 10.76
CA LEU A 5 13.36 4.97 10.74
C LEU A 5 11.94 5.43 11.08
N ILE A 6 11.77 6.36 12.03
CA ILE A 6 10.45 6.92 12.36
C ILE A 6 9.89 7.73 11.18
N LYS A 7 10.72 8.58 10.55
CA LYS A 7 10.32 9.32 9.35
C LYS A 7 9.93 8.39 8.21
N ALA A 8 10.74 7.36 7.96
CA ALA A 8 10.46 6.35 6.94
C ALA A 8 9.17 5.58 7.24
N ASN A 9 8.94 5.18 8.50
CA ASN A 9 7.70 4.50 8.91
C ASN A 9 6.45 5.35 8.69
N ARG A 10 6.54 6.66 9.00
CA ARG A 10 5.45 7.60 8.76
C ARG A 10 5.20 7.78 7.26
N LEU A 11 6.27 7.96 6.48
CA LEU A 11 6.16 8.10 5.03
C LEU A 11 5.50 6.88 4.39
N THR A 12 5.97 5.67 4.72
CA THR A 12 5.41 4.43 4.18
C THR A 12 3.98 4.19 4.67
N GLY A 13 3.64 4.57 5.90
CA GLY A 13 2.26 4.58 6.40
C GLY A 13 1.34 5.53 5.62
N TRP A 14 1.80 6.75 5.33
CA TRP A 14 1.06 7.70 4.49
C TRP A 14 0.91 7.20 3.06
N LEU A 15 1.95 6.59 2.48
CA LEU A 15 1.86 5.97 1.15
C LEU A 15 0.78 4.89 1.12
N PHE A 16 0.66 4.06 2.15
CA PHE A 16 -0.40 3.06 2.22
C PHE A 16 -1.81 3.63 2.27
N LEU A 17 -1.97 4.79 2.92
CA LEU A 17 -3.27 5.46 2.95
C LEU A 17 -3.80 5.77 1.54
N PHE A 18 -2.91 6.00 0.56
CA PHE A 18 -3.29 6.23 -0.82
C PHE A 18 -3.26 4.96 -1.67
N VAL A 19 -2.25 4.10 -1.48
CA VAL A 19 -2.06 2.90 -2.29
C VAL A 19 -3.19 1.89 -2.09
N ILE A 20 -3.63 1.67 -0.85
CA ILE A 20 -4.66 0.66 -0.55
C ILE A 20 -6.02 1.03 -1.17
N PRO A 21 -6.57 2.25 -1.02
CA PRO A 21 -7.81 2.62 -1.69
C PRO A 21 -7.73 2.46 -3.21
N VAL A 22 -6.64 2.91 -3.84
CA VAL A 22 -6.48 2.78 -5.30
C VAL A 22 -6.53 1.31 -5.72
N LEU A 23 -5.83 0.43 -5.02
CA LEU A 23 -5.84 -1.02 -5.31
C LEU A 23 -7.21 -1.64 -5.10
N LEU A 24 -7.96 -1.24 -4.07
CA LEU A 24 -9.32 -1.72 -3.85
C LEU A 24 -10.24 -1.26 -5.00
N PHE A 25 -10.25 0.03 -5.32
CA PHE A 25 -11.10 0.58 -6.39
C PHE A 25 -10.80 -0.05 -7.75
N THR A 26 -9.51 -0.11 -8.12
CA THR A 26 -9.10 -0.70 -9.39
C THR A 26 -9.33 -2.21 -9.42
N GLY A 27 -9.12 -2.92 -8.31
CA GLY A 27 -9.45 -4.34 -8.18
C GLY A 27 -10.93 -4.61 -8.42
N TYR A 28 -11.82 -3.81 -7.83
CA TYR A 28 -13.26 -3.90 -8.09
C TYR A 28 -13.60 -3.55 -9.55
N GLY A 29 -12.96 -2.53 -10.12
CA GLY A 29 -13.12 -2.13 -11.51
C GLY A 29 -12.76 -3.24 -12.51
N ILE A 30 -11.66 -3.97 -12.28
CA ILE A 30 -11.23 -5.11 -13.10
C ILE A 30 -12.31 -6.20 -13.14
N THR A 31 -13.00 -6.47 -12.03
CA THR A 31 -14.02 -7.51 -12.00
C THR A 31 -15.23 -7.19 -12.88
N GLY A 32 -15.47 -5.92 -13.20
CA GLY A 32 -16.63 -5.45 -13.95
C GLY A 32 -17.98 -5.64 -13.23
N ARG A 33 -17.99 -6.17 -12.00
CA ARG A 33 -19.23 -6.54 -11.28
C ARG A 33 -19.98 -5.37 -10.65
N TYR A 34 -19.34 -4.21 -10.55
CA TYR A 34 -19.87 -3.02 -9.89
C TYR A 34 -20.14 -1.94 -10.92
N GLU A 35 -21.39 -1.80 -11.37
CA GLU A 35 -21.76 -0.88 -12.45
C GLU A 35 -21.28 0.56 -12.24
N PHE A 36 -21.31 1.06 -11.00
CA PHE A 36 -20.84 2.41 -10.72
C PHE A 36 -19.34 2.57 -11.04
N ILE A 37 -18.53 1.59 -10.67
CA ILE A 37 -17.09 1.61 -10.91
C ILE A 37 -16.82 1.30 -12.38
N SER A 38 -17.40 0.24 -12.94
CA SER A 38 -17.14 -0.17 -14.33
C SER A 38 -17.53 0.85 -15.40
N ARG A 39 -18.34 1.86 -15.06
CA ARG A 39 -18.66 2.99 -15.96
C ARG A 39 -17.61 4.11 -15.95
N MET A 40 -16.70 4.17 -14.97
CA MET A 40 -15.75 5.29 -14.85
C MET A 40 -14.51 5.12 -15.74
N ALA A 41 -14.12 3.89 -16.08
CA ALA A 41 -12.99 3.58 -16.95
C ALA A 41 -13.12 2.17 -17.56
N THR A 42 -12.26 1.84 -18.53
CA THR A 42 -12.23 0.48 -19.10
C THR A 42 -11.54 -0.52 -18.17
N ALA A 43 -11.79 -1.82 -18.36
CA ALA A 43 -11.11 -2.86 -17.60
C ALA A 43 -9.58 -2.83 -17.80
N GLU A 44 -9.11 -2.44 -18.99
CA GLU A 44 -7.68 -2.29 -19.30
C GLU A 44 -7.07 -1.13 -18.52
N ASP A 45 -7.76 0.00 -18.41
CA ASP A 45 -7.32 1.15 -17.60
C ASP A 45 -7.20 0.77 -16.13
N TYR A 46 -8.20 0.07 -15.59
CA TYR A 46 -8.16 -0.42 -14.22
C TYR A 46 -6.98 -1.37 -13.99
N LEU A 47 -6.73 -2.30 -14.91
CA LEU A 47 -5.63 -3.24 -14.81
C LEU A 47 -4.28 -2.54 -14.86
N PHE A 48 -4.10 -1.55 -15.74
CA PHE A 48 -2.88 -0.78 -15.84
C PHE A 48 -2.56 -0.05 -14.52
N ILE A 49 -3.54 0.69 -13.97
CA ILE A 49 -3.38 1.43 -12.71
C ILE A 49 -3.15 0.45 -11.55
N HIS A 50 -3.91 -0.65 -11.49
CA HIS A 50 -3.78 -1.66 -10.44
C HIS A 50 -2.36 -2.25 -10.42
N ASN A 51 -1.83 -2.64 -11.58
CA ASN A 51 -0.49 -3.21 -11.68
C ASN A 51 0.59 -2.21 -11.26
N LEU A 52 0.47 -0.94 -11.66
CA LEU A 52 1.39 0.12 -11.24
C LEU A 52 1.43 0.23 -9.70
N PHE A 53 0.27 0.28 -9.05
CA PHE A 53 0.18 0.41 -7.60
C PHE A 53 0.55 -0.88 -6.86
N ILE A 54 0.40 -2.05 -7.49
CA ILE A 54 0.90 -3.32 -6.96
C ILE A 54 2.42 -3.26 -6.81
N TYR A 55 3.16 -2.77 -7.81
CA TYR A 55 4.61 -2.65 -7.70
C TYR A 55 5.03 -1.69 -6.59
N VAL A 56 4.30 -0.58 -6.42
CA VAL A 56 4.52 0.34 -5.30
C VAL A 56 4.26 -0.35 -3.96
N LEU A 57 3.17 -1.11 -3.84
CA LEU A 57 2.85 -1.89 -2.64
C LEU A 57 3.95 -2.90 -2.31
N ILE A 58 4.42 -3.66 -3.31
CA ILE A 58 5.49 -4.66 -3.17
C ILE A 58 6.80 -4.01 -2.68
N ALA A 59 7.11 -2.78 -3.11
CA ALA A 59 8.30 -2.07 -2.66
C ALA A 59 8.14 -1.48 -1.25
N VAL A 60 6.98 -0.87 -0.94
CA VAL A 60 6.74 -0.14 0.30
C VAL A 60 6.50 -1.08 1.48
N PHE A 61 5.83 -2.21 1.26
CA PHE A 61 5.43 -3.14 2.31
C PHE A 61 6.57 -3.79 3.07
N PRO A 62 7.60 -4.35 2.42
CA PRO A 62 8.74 -4.93 3.12
C PRO A 62 9.43 -3.89 4.00
N VAL A 63 9.60 -2.67 3.51
CA VAL A 63 10.24 -1.58 4.26
C VAL A 63 9.41 -1.22 5.49
N HIS A 64 8.09 -1.02 5.33
CA HIS A 64 7.21 -0.69 6.45
C HIS A 64 7.16 -1.82 7.48
N ALA A 65 7.00 -3.07 7.02
CA ALA A 65 6.94 -4.24 7.88
C ALA A 65 8.26 -4.41 8.67
N ALA A 66 9.42 -4.33 7.99
CA ALA A 66 10.72 -4.47 8.63
C ALA A 66 10.96 -3.41 9.72
N ILE A 67 10.59 -2.15 9.46
CA ILE A 67 10.73 -1.07 10.45
C ILE A 67 9.84 -1.32 11.67
N ASN A 68 8.58 -1.72 11.46
CA ASN A 68 7.66 -2.01 12.56
C ASN A 68 8.09 -3.25 13.36
N ILE A 69 8.54 -4.32 12.71
CA ILE A 69 9.11 -5.50 13.37
C ILE A 69 10.32 -5.09 14.21
N TYR A 70 11.23 -4.30 13.65
CA TYR A 70 12.39 -3.78 14.40
C TYR A 70 11.95 -2.98 15.63
N PHE A 71 10.96 -2.10 15.50
CA PHE A 71 10.43 -1.33 16.64
C PHE A 71 9.73 -2.22 17.67
N ALA A 72 8.99 -3.25 17.25
CA ALA A 72 8.35 -4.21 18.14
C ALA A 72 9.39 -5.00 18.95
N ILE A 73 10.42 -5.55 18.29
CA ILE A 73 11.54 -6.25 18.95
C ILE A 73 12.23 -5.32 19.95
N ARG A 74 12.52 -4.07 19.58
CA ARG A 74 13.17 -3.10 20.48
C ARG A 74 12.30 -2.67 21.65
N ARG A 75 10.98 -2.75 21.52
CA ARG A 75 10.01 -2.43 22.58
C ARG A 75 9.85 -3.60 23.55
N TRP A 76 9.84 -4.85 23.06
CA TRP A 76 9.58 -6.04 23.87
C TRP A 76 10.84 -6.75 24.37
N GLY A 77 11.94 -6.72 23.63
CA GLY A 77 13.25 -7.27 24.05
C GLY A 77 14.06 -6.37 24.97
N LYS A 78 13.43 -5.35 25.56
CA LYS A 78 14.00 -4.47 26.60
C LYS A 78 13.48 -4.80 28.00
N ARG A 79 12.91 -5.99 28.19
CA ARG A 79 12.75 -6.61 29.50
C ARG A 79 13.90 -7.58 29.73
#